data_AF-A0A0F9M2K2-F1
#
_entry.id   AF-A0A0F9M2K2-F1
#
_cell.length_a   1.000
_cell.length_b   1.000
_cell.length_c   1.000
_cell.angle_alpha   90.00
_cell.angle_beta   90.00
_cell.angle_gamma   90.00
#
_symmetry.space_group_name_H-M   'P 1'
#
loop_
_entity.id
_entity.type
_entity.pdbx_description
1 polymer ?
#
loop_
_entity_poly.entity_id
_entity_poly.type
_entity_poly.pdbx_seq_one_letter_code
_entity_poly.pdbx_strand_id
1 'polypeptide(L)'
;MSAMAVVSWLHLIGITFWVGGIFVNTIVLMPSMKAISPAERGKFMEAFSKRFGILAWVAVALVVITGIILTNDIIGFSLLVTSNSRYANLLLIKIILAIVMILNGTYMSFVLGRKMASFSSGPPASKPADSGGKSQPPGPPPELLKIQGRMGIISWIQVVLALAILLLMGLI
;
A
#
# COMPACT_ATOMS: atom_id res chain seq x y z
N MET A 1 -14.05 -17.45 25.10
CA MET A 1 -13.04 -17.38 24.02
C MET A 1 -11.67 -17.29 24.68
N SER A 2 -10.67 -18.04 24.20
CA SER A 2 -9.29 -17.89 24.72
C SER A 2 -8.68 -16.57 24.26
N ALA A 3 -7.72 -16.03 25.02
CA ALA A 3 -7.02 -14.80 24.63
C ALA A 3 -6.40 -14.92 23.23
N MET A 4 -5.84 -16.08 22.91
CA MET A 4 -5.26 -16.35 21.59
C MET A 4 -6.30 -16.37 20.46
N ALA A 5 -7.53 -16.81 20.71
CA ALA A 5 -8.60 -16.73 19.72
C ALA A 5 -8.93 -15.27 19.38
N VAL A 6 -8.92 -14.37 20.36
CA VAL A 6 -9.14 -12.93 20.15
C VAL A 6 -7.99 -12.31 19.35
N VAL A 7 -6.74 -12.67 19.67
CA VAL A 7 -5.56 -12.19 18.91
C VAL A 7 -5.62 -12.67 17.45
N SER A 8 -5.94 -13.94 17.21
CA SER A 8 -6.12 -14.48 15.86
C SER A 8 -7.24 -13.77 15.10
N TRP A 9 -8.37 -13.51 15.76
CA TRP A 9 -9.49 -12.76 15.16
C TRP A 9 -9.08 -11.33 14.79
N LEU A 10 -8.37 -10.62 15.67
CA LEU A 10 -7.84 -9.30 15.39
C LEU A 10 -6.81 -9.31 14.24
N HIS A 11 -5.96 -10.33 14.18
CA HIS A 11 -5.01 -10.51 13.08
C HIS A 11 -5.72 -10.64 11.74
N LEU A 12 -6.78 -11.46 11.67
CA LEU A 12 -7.58 -11.64 10.46
C LEU A 12 -8.28 -10.35 10.04
N ILE A 13 -8.84 -9.59 10.98
CA ILE A 13 -9.40 -8.27 10.70
C ILE A 13 -8.34 -7.34 10.10
N GLY A 14 -7.16 -7.28 10.70
CA GLY A 14 -6.05 -6.50 10.20
C GLY A 14 -5.66 -6.90 8.77
N ILE A 15 -5.58 -8.21 8.49
CA ILE A 15 -5.30 -8.73 7.14
C ILE A 15 -6.40 -8.30 6.16
N THR A 16 -7.67 -8.41 6.53
CA THR A 16 -8.79 -8.00 5.67
C THR A 16 -8.69 -6.52 5.30
N PHE A 17 -8.44 -5.63 6.27
CA PHE A 17 -8.29 -4.21 5.99
C PHE A 17 -7.04 -3.90 5.17
N TRP A 18 -5.91 -4.54 5.48
CA TRP A 18 -4.66 -4.27 4.80
C TRP A 18 -4.66 -4.78 3.36
N VAL A 19 -4.98 -6.06 3.16
CA VAL A 19 -5.03 -6.66 1.82
C VAL A 19 -6.20 -6.10 1.01
N GLY A 20 -7.40 -6.02 1.60
CA GLY A 20 -8.55 -5.40 0.94
C GLY A 20 -8.27 -3.96 0.54
N GLY A 21 -7.56 -3.21 1.38
CA GLY A 21 -7.10 -1.87 1.08
C GLY A 21 -6.16 -1.78 -0.14
N ILE A 22 -5.23 -2.73 -0.29
CA ILE A 22 -4.34 -2.81 -1.46
C ILE A 22 -5.16 -3.01 -2.75
N PHE A 23 -6.20 -3.84 -2.70
CA PHE A 23 -7.09 -4.10 -3.83
C PHE A 23 -7.92 -2.87 -4.19
N VAL A 24 -8.55 -2.22 -3.21
CA VAL A 24 -9.30 -0.97 -3.43
C VAL A 24 -8.39 0.10 -4.04
N ASN A 25 -7.18 0.28 -3.50
CA ASN A 25 -6.24 1.26 -4.02
C ASN A 25 -5.80 0.94 -5.46
N THR A 26 -5.49 -0.32 -5.77
CA THR A 26 -4.91 -0.69 -7.07
C THR A 26 -5.96 -0.85 -8.16
N ILE A 27 -7.08 -1.50 -7.87
CA ILE A 27 -8.08 -1.94 -8.86
C ILE A 27 -9.23 -0.96 -8.97
N VAL A 28 -9.60 -0.27 -7.89
CA VAL A 28 -10.74 0.67 -7.91
C VAL A 28 -10.25 2.09 -8.07
N LEU A 29 -9.41 2.56 -7.15
CA LEU A 29 -8.98 3.96 -7.10
C LEU A 29 -8.20 4.37 -8.35
N MET A 30 -7.13 3.63 -8.70
CA MET A 30 -6.26 4.00 -9.83
C MET A 30 -7.02 4.09 -11.16
N PRO A 31 -7.91 3.16 -11.53
CA PRO A 31 -8.76 3.32 -12.72
C PRO A 31 -9.76 4.48 -12.60
N SER A 32 -10.39 4.67 -11.44
CA SER A 32 -11.33 5.78 -11.20
C SER A 32 -10.69 7.15 -11.35
N MET A 33 -9.37 7.29 -11.13
CA MET A 33 -8.65 8.54 -11.37
C MET A 33 -8.77 9.04 -12.81
N LYS A 34 -9.00 8.15 -13.79
CA LYS A 34 -9.20 8.55 -15.19
C LYS A 34 -10.45 9.40 -15.39
N ALA A 35 -11.48 9.22 -14.55
CA ALA A 35 -12.74 9.97 -14.61
C ALA A 35 -12.64 11.37 -13.96
N ILE A 36 -11.58 11.64 -13.19
CA ILE A 36 -11.35 12.93 -12.53
C ILE A 36 -10.49 13.82 -13.44
N SER A 37 -10.86 15.09 -13.53
CA SER A 37 -10.10 16.09 -14.29
C SER A 37 -8.66 16.21 -13.76
N PRO A 38 -7.63 16.40 -14.60
CA PRO A 38 -6.24 16.47 -14.14
C PRO A 38 -6.00 17.50 -13.02
N ALA A 39 -6.73 18.61 -13.04
CA ALA A 39 -6.65 19.67 -12.03
C ALA A 39 -7.17 19.23 -10.64
N GLU A 40 -8.15 18.34 -10.58
CA GLU A 40 -8.77 17.90 -9.33
C GLU A 40 -8.14 16.62 -8.76
N ARG A 41 -7.40 15.86 -9.59
CA ARG A 41 -6.76 14.60 -9.20
C ARG A 41 -5.86 14.75 -7.98
N GLY A 42 -5.05 15.81 -7.91
CA GLY A 42 -4.13 16.06 -6.80
C GLY A 42 -4.87 16.25 -5.47
N LYS A 43 -5.87 17.12 -5.45
CA LYS A 43 -6.69 17.42 -4.27
C LYS A 43 -7.46 16.19 -3.78
N PHE A 44 -8.02 15.41 -4.72
CA PHE A 44 -8.69 14.16 -4.37
C PHE A 44 -7.71 13.13 -3.78
N MET A 45 -6.55 12.93 -4.41
CA MET A 45 -5.52 12.01 -3.90
C MET A 45 -4.98 12.41 -2.54
N GLU A 46 -4.81 13.70 -2.28
CA GLU A 46 -4.42 14.20 -0.96
C GLU A 46 -5.47 13.84 0.10
N ALA A 47 -6.74 14.19 -0.15
CA ALA A 47 -7.83 13.91 0.77
C ALA A 47 -8.05 12.41 1.00
N PHE A 48 -7.96 11.61 -0.07
CA PHE A 48 -8.06 10.15 -0.01
C PHE A 48 -6.90 9.57 0.80
N SER A 49 -5.65 9.89 0.42
CA SER A 49 -4.45 9.32 1.04
C SER A 49 -4.34 9.66 2.52
N LYS A 50 -4.79 10.84 2.95
CA LYS A 50 -4.80 11.23 4.36
C LYS A 50 -5.71 10.33 5.21
N ARG A 51 -6.93 10.05 4.73
CA ARG A 51 -7.92 9.24 5.47
C ARG A 51 -7.61 7.75 5.35
N PHE A 52 -7.40 7.29 4.12
CA PHE A 52 -7.13 5.90 3.83
C PHE A 52 -5.76 5.46 4.37
N GLY A 53 -4.75 6.32 4.30
CA GLY A 53 -3.42 6.03 4.81
C GLY A 53 -3.40 5.76 6.31
N ILE A 54 -4.16 6.52 7.11
CA ILE A 54 -4.28 6.26 8.56
C ILE A 54 -4.86 4.86 8.80
N LEU A 55 -5.96 4.51 8.12
CA LEU A 55 -6.57 3.18 8.26
C LEU A 55 -5.62 2.06 7.82
N ALA A 56 -4.91 2.26 6.71
CA ALA A 56 -3.92 1.30 6.21
C ALA A 56 -2.78 1.08 7.22
N TRP A 57 -2.21 2.15 7.80
CA TRP A 57 -1.14 2.04 8.78
C TRP A 57 -1.60 1.43 10.12
N VAL A 58 -2.83 1.72 10.55
CA VAL A 58 -3.43 1.06 11.73
C VAL A 58 -3.61 -0.44 11.46
N ALA A 59 -4.08 -0.82 10.27
CA ALA A 59 -4.20 -2.23 9.90
C ALA A 59 -2.84 -2.93 9.85
N VAL A 60 -1.81 -2.30 9.27
CA VAL A 60 -0.43 -2.81 9.27
C VAL A 60 0.07 -3.02 10.70
N ALA A 61 -0.06 -2.02 11.57
CA ALA A 61 0.38 -2.11 12.96
C ALA A 61 -0.35 -3.24 13.70
N LEU A 62 -1.66 -3.37 13.51
CA LEU A 62 -2.46 -4.45 14.09
C LEU A 62 -1.95 -5.81 13.64
N VAL A 63 -1.72 -6.02 12.33
CA VAL A 63 -1.22 -7.28 11.77
C VAL A 63 0.18 -7.61 12.29
N VAL A 64 1.08 -6.63 12.38
CA VAL A 64 2.45 -6.83 12.87
C VAL A 64 2.43 -7.24 14.33
N ILE A 65 1.74 -6.49 15.19
CA ILE A 65 1.69 -6.76 16.64
C ILE A 65 1.08 -8.14 16.90
N THR A 66 -0.09 -8.40 16.31
CA THR A 66 -0.77 -9.69 16.48
C THR A 66 0.04 -10.84 15.88
N GLY A 67 0.71 -10.64 14.74
CA GLY A 67 1.56 -11.64 14.11
C GLY A 67 2.78 -12.02 14.95
N ILE A 68 3.41 -11.05 15.63
CA ILE A 68 4.50 -11.29 16.59
C ILE A 68 4.00 -12.14 17.76
N ILE A 69 2.85 -11.79 18.33
CA ILE A 69 2.25 -12.53 19.46
C ILE A 69 1.93 -13.98 19.05
N LEU A 70 1.26 -14.17 17.91
CA LEU A 70 0.88 -15.49 17.40
C LEU A 70 2.09 -16.35 17.06
N THR A 71 3.12 -15.76 16.46
CA THR A 71 4.36 -16.48 16.12
C THR A 71 5.06 -17.00 17.38
N ASN A 72 5.13 -16.18 18.43
CA ASN A 72 5.74 -16.57 19.68
C ASN A 72 4.96 -17.67 20.41
N ASP A 73 3.62 -17.60 20.36
CA ASP A 73 2.74 -18.60 20.99
C ASP A 73 2.80 -19.96 20.28
N ILE A 74 2.84 -19.98 18.94
CA ILE A 74 2.77 -21.23 18.17
C ILE A 74 4.10 -21.99 18.14
N ILE A 75 5.20 -21.29 17.87
CA ILE A 75 6.52 -21.93 17.68
C ILE A 75 7.62 -21.29 18.54
N GLY A 76 7.47 -20.03 18.92
CA GLY A 76 8.52 -19.29 19.63
C GLY A 76 9.64 -18.83 18.70
N PHE A 77 10.25 -17.67 18.99
CA PHE A 77 11.24 -17.06 18.09
C PHE A 77 12.53 -17.87 17.93
N SER A 78 12.96 -18.59 18.97
CA SER A 78 14.15 -19.43 18.89
C SER A 78 13.96 -20.57 17.90
N LEU A 79 12.85 -21.31 18.01
CA LEU A 79 12.55 -22.41 17.10
C LEU A 79 12.15 -21.94 15.70
N LEU A 80 11.56 -20.76 15.55
CA LEU A 80 11.29 -20.17 14.22
C LEU A 80 12.56 -20.09 13.36
N VAL A 81 13.70 -19.75 13.97
CA VAL A 81 14.97 -19.53 13.25
C VAL A 81 15.85 -20.78 13.23
N THR A 82 15.75 -21.65 14.24
CA THR A 82 16.62 -22.83 14.38
C THR A 82 16.00 -24.13 13.89
N SER A 83 14.67 -24.22 13.84
CA SER A 83 13.97 -25.42 13.39
C SER A 83 14.00 -25.50 11.86
N ASN A 84 14.38 -26.66 11.33
CA ASN A 84 14.28 -26.94 9.89
C ASN A 84 12.94 -27.61 9.52
N SER A 85 11.87 -27.34 10.29
CA SER A 85 10.54 -27.86 9.99
C SER A 85 9.91 -27.12 8.81
N ARG A 86 9.11 -27.84 8.00
CA ARG A 86 8.36 -27.23 6.88
C ARG A 86 7.51 -26.04 7.36
N TYR A 87 6.88 -26.17 8.53
CA TYR A 87 6.08 -25.11 9.12
C TYR A 87 6.91 -23.86 9.43
N ALA A 88 8.04 -24.01 10.12
CA ALA A 88 8.94 -22.89 10.46
C ALA A 88 9.45 -22.17 9.21
N ASN A 89 9.87 -22.93 8.18
CA ASN A 89 10.37 -22.38 6.93
C ASN A 89 9.30 -21.56 6.18
N LEU A 90 8.08 -22.08 6.08
CA LEU A 90 6.98 -21.37 5.41
C LEU A 90 6.56 -20.12 6.20
N LEU A 91 6.53 -20.19 7.53
CA LEU A 91 6.23 -19.05 8.39
C LEU A 91 7.31 -17.95 8.28
N LEU A 92 8.59 -18.34 8.22
CA LEU A 92 9.70 -17.40 8.02
C LEU A 92 9.61 -16.70 6.66
N ILE A 93 9.32 -17.44 5.58
CA ILE A 93 9.08 -16.86 4.25
C ILE A 93 7.92 -15.86 4.31
N LYS A 94 6.81 -16.20 4.99
CA LYS A 94 5.67 -15.30 5.17
C LYS A 94 6.07 -13.99 5.86
N ILE A 95 6.89 -14.06 6.91
CA ILE A 95 7.37 -12.88 7.65
C ILE A 95 8.27 -12.02 6.74
N ILE A 96 9.19 -12.63 5.99
CA ILE A 96 10.05 -11.92 5.04
C ILE A 96 9.21 -11.21 3.97
N LEU A 97 8.24 -11.90 3.38
CA LEU A 97 7.34 -11.30 2.40
C LEU A 97 6.54 -10.14 3.00
N ALA A 98 6.03 -10.28 4.22
CA ALA A 98 5.32 -9.20 4.91
C ALA A 98 6.22 -7.97 5.13
N ILE A 99 7.47 -8.17 5.53
CA ILE A 99 8.47 -7.09 5.67
C ILE A 99 8.70 -6.39 4.33
N VAL A 100 8.94 -7.14 3.25
CA VAL A 100 9.11 -6.57 1.91
C VAL A 100 7.88 -5.77 1.49
N MET A 101 6.68 -6.28 1.78
CA MET A 101 5.41 -5.60 1.48
C MET A 101 5.26 -4.28 2.24
N ILE A 102 5.68 -4.23 3.52
CA ILE A 102 5.71 -3.00 4.33
C ILE A 102 6.71 -2.00 3.77
N LEU A 103 7.93 -2.43 3.45
CA LEU A 103 8.98 -1.57 2.89
C LEU A 103 8.59 -0.98 1.53
N ASN A 104 7.95 -1.78 0.68
CA ASN A 104 7.43 -1.31 -0.59
C ASN A 104 6.29 -0.30 -0.38
N GLY A 105 5.44 -0.53 0.63
CA GLY A 105 4.31 0.35 0.98
C GLY A 105 4.76 1.69 1.55
N THR A 106 5.76 1.71 2.44
CA THR A 106 6.39 2.96 2.94
C THR A 106 7.03 3.73 1.80
N TYR A 107 7.78 3.06 0.92
CA TYR A 107 8.42 3.71 -0.22
C TYR A 107 7.41 4.38 -1.15
N MET A 108 6.33 3.67 -1.52
CA MET A 108 5.24 4.21 -2.32
C MET A 108 4.59 5.44 -1.65
N SER A 109 4.22 5.31 -0.38
CA SER A 109 3.45 6.32 0.34
C SER A 109 4.26 7.58 0.63
N PHE A 110 5.49 7.43 1.13
CA PHE A 110 6.31 8.56 1.57
C PHE A 110 7.17 9.15 0.47
N VAL A 111 7.76 8.36 -0.44
CA VAL A 111 8.68 8.91 -1.45
C VAL A 111 7.93 9.33 -2.71
N LEU A 112 7.15 8.42 -3.30
CA LEU A 112 6.45 8.69 -4.56
C LEU A 112 5.25 9.63 -4.35
N GLY A 113 4.52 9.49 -3.23
CA GLY A 113 3.42 10.40 -2.87
C GLY A 113 3.86 11.86 -2.72
N ARG A 114 4.97 12.11 -2.00
CA ARG A 114 5.52 13.48 -1.85
C ARG A 114 6.02 14.05 -3.17
N LYS A 115 6.67 13.23 -4.00
CA LYS A 115 7.19 13.68 -5.30
C LYS A 115 6.08 14.07 -6.27
N MET A 116 4.92 13.41 -6.23
CA MET A 116 3.76 13.82 -7.04
C MET A 116 3.10 15.10 -6.53
N ALA A 117 3.06 15.30 -5.20
CA ALA A 117 2.52 16.51 -4.61
C ALA A 117 3.32 17.75 -5.06
N SER A 118 4.66 17.65 -5.12
CA SER A 118 5.52 18.77 -5.55
C SER A 118 5.32 19.20 -7.01
N PHE A 119 4.91 18.29 -7.90
CA PHE A 119 4.59 18.64 -9.29
C PHE A 119 3.17 19.20 -9.47
N SER A 120 2.25 18.91 -8.54
CA SER A 120 0.89 19.46 -8.55
C SER A 120 0.80 20.86 -7.95
N SER A 121 1.81 21.26 -7.16
CA SER A 121 1.93 22.58 -6.53
C SER A 121 2.78 23.58 -7.32
N GLY A 122 2.81 23.49 -8.66
CA GLY A 122 3.36 24.56 -9.50
C GLY A 122 2.61 25.90 -9.26
N PRO A 123 3.23 27.07 -9.50
CA PRO A 123 2.65 28.36 -9.14
C PRO A 123 1.21 28.50 -9.64
N PRO A 124 0.28 29.06 -8.85
CA PRO A 124 -1.07 29.31 -9.31
C PRO A 124 -1.00 30.08 -10.63
N ALA A 125 -1.70 29.58 -11.65
CA ALA A 125 -1.74 30.18 -12.98
C ALA A 125 -1.82 31.70 -12.86
N SER A 126 -0.68 32.35 -13.14
CA SER A 126 -0.53 33.78 -12.96
C SER A 126 -1.38 34.47 -14.03
N LYS A 127 -2.57 34.94 -13.62
CA LYS A 127 -3.55 35.79 -14.32
C LYS A 127 -4.07 35.25 -15.67
N PRO A 128 -5.36 35.50 -16.00
CA PRO A 128 -5.85 35.29 -17.35
C PRO A 128 -5.20 36.34 -18.25
N ALA A 129 -4.18 35.92 -19.01
CA ALA A 129 -3.77 36.67 -20.18
C ALA A 129 -4.91 36.57 -21.19
N ASP A 130 -5.54 37.70 -21.44
CA ASP A 130 -6.23 38.00 -22.69
C ASP A 130 -5.43 37.35 -23.84
N SER A 131 -6.04 36.34 -24.46
CA SER A 131 -5.76 35.91 -25.83
C SER A 131 -6.73 34.79 -26.18
N GLY A 132 -7.59 35.04 -27.17
CA GLY A 132 -8.62 34.13 -27.68
C GLY A 132 -8.10 32.87 -28.38
N GLY A 133 -7.00 32.29 -27.92
CA GLY A 133 -6.51 30.98 -28.37
C GLY A 133 -6.83 29.92 -27.33
N LYS A 134 -7.38 28.78 -27.76
CA LYS A 134 -7.47 27.58 -26.91
C LYS A 134 -6.05 27.06 -26.66
N SER A 135 -5.30 27.71 -25.77
CA SER A 135 -4.00 27.24 -25.30
C SER A 135 -4.24 26.01 -24.44
N GLN A 136 -4.22 24.86 -25.08
CA GLN A 136 -4.22 23.58 -24.40
C GLN A 136 -3.01 23.56 -23.45
N PRO A 137 -3.20 23.31 -22.14
CA PRO A 137 -2.10 23.31 -21.20
C PRO A 137 -1.05 22.29 -21.68
N PRO A 138 0.25 22.61 -21.56
CA PRO A 138 1.31 21.70 -21.98
C PRO A 138 1.12 20.34 -21.31
N GLY A 139 1.29 19.27 -22.10
CA GLY A 139 1.13 17.89 -21.61
C GLY A 139 2.06 17.59 -20.41
N PRO A 140 1.78 16.53 -19.64
CA PRO A 140 2.56 16.20 -18.45
C PRO A 140 4.05 16.05 -18.78
N PRO A 141 4.98 16.61 -17.98
CA PRO A 141 6.42 16.41 -18.13
C PRO A 141 6.79 14.91 -18.28
N PRO A 142 7.79 14.55 -19.11
CA PRO A 142 8.21 13.16 -19.32
C PRO A 142 8.58 12.42 -18.02
N GLU A 143 9.05 13.15 -17.01
CA GLU A 143 9.36 12.59 -15.69
C GLU A 143 8.11 12.15 -14.93
N LEU A 144 6.99 12.87 -15.06
CA LEU A 144 5.72 12.50 -14.45
C LEU A 144 5.16 11.21 -15.04
N LEU A 145 5.26 11.03 -16.36
CA LEU A 145 4.84 9.80 -17.02
C LEU A 145 5.65 8.60 -16.52
N LYS A 146 6.97 8.76 -16.32
CA LYS A 146 7.82 7.72 -15.71
C LYS A 146 7.42 7.41 -14.26
N ILE A 147 7.11 8.43 -13.46
CA ILE A 147 6.67 8.24 -12.06
C ILE A 147 5.31 7.53 -12.03
N GLN A 148 4.36 7.92 -12.88
CA GLN A 148 3.06 7.27 -13.02
C GLN A 148 3.18 5.80 -13.41
N GLY A 149 4.04 5.47 -14.38
CA GLY A 149 4.32 4.08 -14.74
C GLY A 149 4.92 3.25 -13.59
N ARG A 150 5.88 3.84 -12.87
CA ARG A 150 6.51 3.19 -11.69
C ARG A 150 5.51 2.93 -10.56
N MET A 151 4.60 3.88 -10.30
CA MET A 151 3.56 3.69 -9.29
C MET A 151 2.63 2.52 -9.63
N GLY A 152 2.24 2.39 -10.90
CA GLY A 152 1.41 1.27 -11.35
C GLY A 152 2.09 -0.08 -11.10
N ILE A 153 3.37 -0.19 -11.47
CA ILE A 153 4.16 -1.41 -11.25
C ILE A 153 4.28 -1.73 -9.76
N ILE A 154 4.62 -0.73 -8.94
CA ILE A 154 4.76 -0.89 -7.48
C ILE A 154 3.44 -1.34 -6.85
N SER A 155 2.31 -0.79 -7.31
CA SER A 155 0.97 -1.20 -6.83
C SER A 155 0.67 -2.65 -7.15
N TRP A 156 1.00 -3.11 -8.36
CA TRP A 156 0.80 -4.50 -8.75
C TRP A 156 1.75 -5.46 -8.01
N ILE A 157 2.99 -5.04 -7.74
CA ILE A 157 3.90 -5.79 -6.87
C ILE A 157 3.27 -5.99 -5.49
N GLN A 158 2.62 -4.97 -4.92
CA GLN A 158 1.90 -5.12 -3.64
C GLN A 158 0.76 -6.14 -3.72
N VAL A 159 -0.01 -6.16 -4.81
CA VAL A 159 -1.07 -7.15 -5.01
C VAL A 159 -0.50 -8.56 -5.07
N VAL A 160 0.58 -8.77 -5.84
CA VAL A 160 1.23 -10.09 -5.97
C VAL A 160 1.79 -10.57 -4.64
N LEU A 161 2.47 -9.69 -3.89
CA LEU A 161 2.98 -10.01 -2.55
C LEU A 161 1.84 -10.38 -1.59
N ALA A 162 0.73 -9.63 -1.62
CA ALA A 162 -0.43 -9.93 -0.78
C ALA A 162 -1.05 -11.30 -1.12
N LEU A 163 -1.20 -11.60 -2.41
CA LEU A 163 -1.70 -12.90 -2.87
C LEU A 163 -0.75 -14.05 -2.49
N ALA A 164 0.56 -13.85 -2.61
CA ALA A 164 1.55 -14.85 -2.19
C ALA A 164 1.46 -15.14 -0.68
N ILE A 165 1.29 -14.10 0.15
CA ILE A 165 1.11 -14.26 1.60
C ILE A 165 -0.19 -15.02 1.91
N LEU A 166 -1.30 -14.69 1.23
CA LEU A 166 -2.57 -15.39 1.41
C LEU A 166 -2.48 -16.85 0.96
N LEU A 167 -1.77 -17.14 -0.12
CA LEU A 167 -1.52 -18.51 -0.57
C LEU A 167 -0.72 -19.29 0.48
N LEU A 168 0.34 -18.68 1.03
CA LEU A 168 1.12 -19.30 2.10
C LEU A 168 0.27 -19.60 3.34
N MET A 169 -0.73 -18.78 3.67
CA MET A 169 -1.67 -19.07 4.76
C MET A 169 -2.49 -20.35 4.51
N GLY A 170 -2.73 -20.73 3.26
CA GLY A 170 -3.40 -21.99 2.93
C GLY A 170 -2.48 -23.22 3.01
N LEU A 171 -1.17 -23.03 3.16
CA LEU A 171 -0.16 -24.10 3.14
C LEU A 171 0.41 -24.44 4.52
N ILE A 172 0.06 -23.67 5.56
CA ILE A 172 0.43 -23.87 6.97
C ILE A 172 -0.81 -23.95 7.85
#